data_AF-A0A2C1K6L4-F1
#
_entry.id   AF-A0A2C1K6L4-F1
#
_cell.length_a   1.000
_cell.length_b   1.000
_cell.length_c   1.000
_cell.angle_alpha   90.00
_cell.angle_beta   90.00
_cell.angle_gamma   90.00
#
_symmetry.space_group_name_H-M   'P 1'
#
loop_
_entity.id
_entity.type
_entity.pdbx_description
1 polymer ?
#
loop_
_entity_poly.entity_id
_entity_poly.type
_entity_poly.pdbx_seq_one_letter_code
_entity_poly.pdbx_strand_id
1 'polypeptide(L)'
;TISSISSQTKIQLLTVLDQVFPEYRGVFGDLYSKVSLQTLSLFPTSEHVLKTTESVLTEKIVSLCTRRSEKWAKEKAQKLIEAALRNPFQSNLYESLIFNLKMLITIVLQYQEHLSQLEAEIDALAKEMEEYKIIQSIPGIGGKIAATI
;
A
#
# COMPACT_ATOMS: atom_id res chain seq x y z
N THR A 1 12.32 -2.28 -17.17
CA THR A 1 12.91 -2.12 -15.81
C THR A 1 11.90 -2.57 -14.77
N ILE A 2 12.34 -2.97 -13.57
CA ILE A 2 11.44 -3.42 -12.47
C ILE A 2 10.39 -2.34 -12.12
N SER A 3 10.77 -1.07 -12.20
CA SER A 3 9.86 0.08 -12.01
C SER A 3 8.68 0.10 -13.01
N SER A 4 8.93 -0.26 -14.28
CA SER A 4 7.88 -0.33 -15.30
C SER A 4 6.89 -1.46 -15.01
N ILE A 5 7.38 -2.64 -14.60
CA ILE A 5 6.52 -3.78 -14.23
C ILE A 5 5.68 -3.43 -13.00
N SER A 6 6.29 -2.81 -11.97
CA SER A 6 5.57 -2.35 -10.78
C SER A 6 4.46 -1.34 -11.11
N SER A 7 4.74 -0.40 -12.02
CA SER A 7 3.75 0.58 -12.49
C SER A 7 2.59 -0.09 -13.21
N GLN A 8 2.87 -1.08 -14.07
CA GLN A 8 1.84 -1.83 -14.77
C GLN A 8 0.97 -2.66 -13.81
N THR A 9 1.57 -3.33 -12.83
CA THR A 9 0.82 -4.09 -11.82
C THR A 9 -0.10 -3.19 -11.00
N LYS A 10 0.36 -1.97 -10.65
CA LYS A 10 -0.48 -0.98 -9.95
C LYS A 10 -1.69 -0.58 -10.79
N ILE A 11 -1.51 -0.34 -12.09
CA ILE A 11 -2.62 -0.04 -13.01
C ILE A 11 -3.61 -1.22 -13.07
N GLN A 12 -3.11 -2.45 -13.20
CA GLN A 12 -3.96 -3.64 -13.21
C GLN A 12 -4.75 -3.80 -11.91
N LEU A 13 -4.11 -3.58 -10.76
CA LEU A 13 -4.76 -3.59 -9.45
C LEU A 13 -5.88 -2.55 -9.40
N LEU A 14 -5.61 -1.33 -9.88
CA LEU A 14 -6.59 -0.25 -9.94
C LEU A 14 -7.80 -0.64 -10.80
N THR A 15 -7.56 -1.23 -11.97
CA THR A 15 -8.61 -1.68 -12.88
C THR A 15 -9.49 -2.78 -12.27
N VAL A 16 -8.90 -3.73 -11.54
CA VAL A 16 -9.67 -4.75 -10.82
C VAL A 16 -10.41 -4.14 -9.64
N LEU A 17 -9.77 -3.22 -8.90
CA LEU A 17 -10.41 -2.50 -7.80
C LEU A 17 -11.62 -1.68 -8.28
N ASP A 18 -11.55 -1.07 -9.46
CA ASP A 18 -12.69 -0.36 -10.08
C ASP A 18 -13.91 -1.25 -10.28
N GLN A 19 -13.72 -2.55 -10.47
CA GLN A 19 -14.80 -3.51 -10.72
C GLN A 19 -15.33 -4.15 -9.45
N VAL A 20 -14.59 -4.06 -8.34
CA VAL A 20 -14.89 -4.77 -7.08
C VAL A 20 -15.28 -3.81 -5.96
N PHE A 21 -14.52 -2.73 -5.80
CA PHE A 21 -14.68 -1.79 -4.70
C PHE A 21 -14.09 -0.39 -5.03
N PRO A 22 -14.65 0.32 -6.03
CA PRO A 22 -14.09 1.58 -6.52
C PRO A 22 -13.97 2.68 -5.45
N GLU A 23 -14.93 2.75 -4.53
CA GLU A 23 -14.96 3.74 -3.43
C GLU A 23 -13.79 3.60 -2.44
N TYR A 24 -13.09 2.45 -2.45
CA TYR A 24 -11.94 2.22 -1.58
C TYR A 24 -10.80 3.23 -1.80
N ARG A 25 -10.68 3.81 -3.01
CA ARG A 25 -9.64 4.80 -3.35
C ARG A 25 -9.60 6.00 -2.40
N GLY A 26 -10.75 6.39 -1.86
CA GLY A 26 -10.87 7.55 -0.97
C GLY A 26 -10.56 7.27 0.51
N VAL A 27 -10.33 6.01 0.89
CA VAL A 27 -10.19 5.63 2.30
C VAL A 27 -8.83 6.04 2.85
N PHE A 28 -7.75 5.74 2.13
CA PHE A 28 -6.37 6.05 2.51
C PHE A 28 -5.80 7.17 1.64
N GLY A 29 -4.89 7.98 2.21
CA GLY A 29 -4.23 9.04 1.44
C GLY A 29 -3.30 8.50 0.36
N ASP A 30 -2.75 7.30 0.58
CA ASP A 30 -2.02 6.54 -0.41
C ASP A 30 -2.62 5.13 -0.51
N LEU A 31 -3.25 4.85 -1.65
CA LEU A 31 -3.85 3.57 -1.98
C LEU A 31 -2.82 2.43 -1.92
N TYR A 32 -1.59 2.69 -2.36
CA TYR A 32 -0.52 1.69 -2.44
C TYR A 32 0.31 1.60 -1.16
N SER A 33 -0.05 2.32 -0.11
CA SER A 33 0.61 2.15 1.19
C SER A 33 0.40 0.73 1.73
N LYS A 34 1.39 0.21 2.47
CA LYS A 34 1.35 -1.16 3.04
C LYS A 34 0.07 -1.42 3.84
N VAL A 35 -0.32 -0.47 4.68
CA VAL A 35 -1.55 -0.54 5.50
C VAL A 35 -2.80 -0.59 4.64
N SER A 36 -2.88 0.26 3.60
CA SER A 36 -4.01 0.29 2.66
C SER A 36 -4.12 -1.03 1.90
N LEU A 37 -3.04 -1.53 1.33
CA LEU A 37 -3.04 -2.78 0.57
C LEU A 37 -3.38 -3.99 1.45
N GLN A 38 -2.85 -4.05 2.67
CA GLN A 38 -3.15 -5.11 3.62
C GLN A 38 -4.61 -5.05 4.12
N THR A 39 -5.14 -3.85 4.37
CA THR A 39 -6.56 -3.67 4.73
C THR A 39 -7.47 -4.14 3.60
N LEU A 40 -7.15 -3.79 2.35
CA LEU A 40 -7.89 -4.25 1.17
C LEU A 40 -7.81 -5.77 0.98
N SER A 41 -6.68 -6.39 1.33
CA SER A 41 -6.54 -7.85 1.26
C SER A 41 -7.44 -8.57 2.27
N LEU A 42 -7.61 -8.00 3.48
CA LEU A 42 -8.51 -8.52 4.51
C LEU A 42 -9.98 -8.28 4.16
N PHE A 43 -10.29 -7.10 3.62
CA PHE A 43 -11.64 -6.66 3.28
C PHE A 43 -11.73 -6.25 1.80
N PRO A 44 -11.67 -7.22 0.87
CA PRO A 44 -11.55 -6.94 -0.57
C PRO A 44 -12.81 -6.36 -1.19
N THR A 45 -13.94 -6.41 -0.47
CA THR A 45 -15.24 -5.97 -0.99
C THR A 45 -16.00 -5.15 0.04
N SER A 46 -16.95 -4.33 -0.44
CA SER A 46 -17.93 -3.64 0.42
C SER A 46 -18.66 -4.62 1.34
N GLU A 47 -19.08 -5.78 0.83
CA GLU A 47 -19.76 -6.81 1.62
C GLU A 47 -18.90 -7.34 2.78
N HIS A 48 -17.60 -7.59 2.58
CA HIS A 48 -16.70 -8.00 3.66
C HIS A 48 -16.59 -6.93 4.74
N VAL A 49 -16.57 -5.65 4.35
CA VAL A 49 -16.58 -4.51 5.28
C VAL A 49 -17.88 -4.47 6.06
N LEU A 50 -19.04 -4.51 5.37
CA LEU A 50 -20.36 -4.36 5.99
C LEU A 50 -20.75 -5.55 6.87
N LYS A 51 -20.19 -6.74 6.64
CA LYS A 51 -20.33 -7.91 7.52
C LYS A 51 -19.48 -7.83 8.79
N THR A 52 -18.59 -6.84 8.88
CA THR A 52 -17.65 -6.66 10.00
C THR A 52 -18.06 -5.45 10.83
N THR A 53 -17.83 -5.48 12.14
CA THR A 53 -18.09 -4.33 13.02
C THR A 53 -16.99 -3.28 12.93
N GLU A 54 -17.31 -2.01 13.17
CA GLU A 54 -16.33 -0.91 13.20
C GLU A 54 -15.17 -1.20 14.17
N SER A 55 -15.46 -1.82 15.33
CA SER A 55 -14.44 -2.18 16.31
C SER A 55 -13.42 -3.17 15.74
N VAL A 56 -13.88 -4.21 15.05
CA VAL A 56 -12.99 -5.21 14.45
C VAL A 56 -12.18 -4.60 13.29
N LEU A 57 -12.80 -3.76 12.46
CA LEU A 57 -12.09 -3.03 11.41
C LEU A 57 -10.97 -2.15 12.00
N THR A 58 -11.28 -1.43 13.07
CA THR A 58 -10.32 -0.57 13.77
C THR A 58 -9.16 -1.39 14.33
N GLU A 59 -9.45 -2.49 15.03
CA GLU A 59 -8.43 -3.39 15.60
C GLU A 59 -7.50 -3.94 14.51
N LYS A 60 -8.07 -4.40 13.38
CA LYS A 60 -7.26 -4.89 12.25
C LYS A 60 -6.39 -3.77 11.69
N ILE A 61 -6.91 -2.57 11.47
CA ILE A 61 -6.12 -1.44 10.95
C ILE A 61 -5.00 -1.05 11.93
N VAL A 62 -5.26 -1.05 13.25
CA VAL A 62 -4.22 -0.81 14.28
C VAL A 62 -3.12 -1.86 14.18
N SER A 63 -3.48 -3.14 14.06
CA SER A 63 -2.49 -4.23 13.94
C SER A 63 -1.59 -4.13 12.71
N LEU A 64 -2.06 -3.47 11.65
CA LEU A 64 -1.31 -3.26 10.41
C LEU A 64 -0.42 -2.01 10.47
N CYS A 65 -0.61 -1.10 11.44
CA CYS A 65 0.14 0.15 11.53
C CYS A 65 0.47 0.54 12.99
N THR A 66 1.63 0.11 13.46
CA THR A 66 2.11 0.39 14.83
C THR A 66 2.50 1.86 15.09
N ARG A 67 2.72 2.66 14.02
CA ARG A 67 3.18 4.06 14.15
C ARG A 67 2.04 5.08 14.24
N ARG A 68 0.78 4.68 14.02
CA ARG A 68 -0.37 5.57 14.00
C ARG A 68 -1.20 5.40 15.26
N SER A 69 -1.94 6.45 15.63
CA SER A 69 -2.83 6.40 16.79
C SER A 69 -4.07 5.56 16.51
N GLU A 70 -4.66 5.00 17.57
CA GLU A 70 -5.93 4.28 17.50
C GLU A 70 -7.06 5.17 16.94
N LYS A 71 -7.06 6.46 17.31
CA LYS A 71 -8.00 7.44 16.75
C LYS A 71 -7.93 7.51 15.22
N TRP A 72 -6.72 7.53 14.65
CA TRP A 72 -6.53 7.52 13.21
C TRP A 72 -7.07 6.23 12.58
N ALA A 73 -6.85 5.07 13.23
CA ALA A 73 -7.36 3.79 12.73
C ALA A 73 -8.90 3.75 12.75
N LYS A 74 -9.53 4.30 13.79
CA LYS A 74 -10.98 4.43 13.88
C LYS A 74 -11.55 5.33 12.77
N GLU A 75 -10.92 6.48 12.51
CA GLU A 75 -11.30 7.35 11.39
C GLU A 75 -11.20 6.62 10.04
N LYS A 76 -10.19 5.74 9.86
CA LYS A 76 -10.06 4.91 8.66
C LYS A 76 -11.12 3.82 8.57
N ALA A 77 -11.45 3.16 9.68
CA ALA A 77 -12.55 2.19 9.73
C ALA A 77 -13.89 2.83 9.35
N GLN A 78 -14.18 4.03 9.87
CA GLN A 78 -15.39 4.77 9.53
C GLN A 78 -15.43 5.15 8.04
N LYS A 79 -14.33 5.70 7.51
CA LYS A 79 -14.23 5.99 6.07
C LYS A 79 -14.39 4.76 5.19
N LEU A 80 -13.88 3.61 5.64
CA LEU A 80 -14.02 2.35 4.94
C LEU A 80 -15.47 1.86 4.92
N ILE A 81 -16.20 2.00 6.03
CA ILE A 81 -17.64 1.71 6.11
C ILE A 81 -18.43 2.65 5.19
N GLU A 82 -18.16 3.95 5.24
CA GLU A 82 -18.80 4.94 4.34
C GLU A 82 -18.56 4.60 2.87
N ALA A 83 -17.32 4.25 2.50
CA ALA A 83 -16.98 3.80 1.16
C ALA A 83 -17.75 2.53 0.78
N ALA A 84 -17.86 1.56 1.70
CA ALA A 84 -18.61 0.33 1.47
C ALA A 84 -20.11 0.59 1.25
N LEU A 85 -20.71 1.53 1.99
CA LEU A 85 -22.11 1.95 1.84
C LEU A 85 -22.38 2.67 0.52
N ARG A 86 -21.43 3.47 0.03
CA ARG A 86 -21.52 4.16 -1.27
C ARG A 86 -21.18 3.27 -2.46
N ASN A 87 -20.65 2.07 -2.23
CA ASN A 87 -20.16 1.23 -3.32
C ASN A 87 -21.34 0.84 -4.25
N PRO A 88 -21.26 1.12 -5.56
CA PRO A 88 -22.30 0.72 -6.51
C PRO A 88 -22.45 -0.82 -6.62
N PHE A 89 -21.41 -1.57 -6.27
CA PHE A 89 -21.42 -3.03 -6.29
C PHE A 89 -21.81 -3.60 -4.93
N GLN A 90 -23.06 -4.06 -4.82
CA GLN A 90 -23.62 -4.61 -3.58
C GLN A 90 -23.30 -6.11 -3.40
N SER A 91 -23.10 -6.84 -4.49
CA SER A 91 -22.64 -8.24 -4.50
C SER A 91 -21.57 -8.40 -5.57
N ASN A 92 -20.37 -8.85 -5.19
CA ASN A 92 -19.34 -9.12 -6.19
C ASN A 92 -19.70 -10.37 -6.99
N LEU A 93 -19.81 -10.22 -8.32
CA LEU A 93 -20.32 -11.29 -9.19
C LEU A 93 -19.35 -12.48 -9.34
N TYR A 94 -18.04 -12.32 -9.08
CA TYR A 94 -17.05 -13.38 -9.36
C TYR A 94 -15.92 -13.45 -8.33
N GLU A 95 -15.76 -14.62 -7.70
CA GLU A 95 -14.62 -14.92 -6.80
C GLU A 95 -13.26 -14.79 -7.48
N SER A 96 -13.21 -15.01 -8.80
CA SER A 96 -11.99 -14.87 -9.61
C SER A 96 -11.43 -13.44 -9.58
N LEU A 97 -12.28 -12.42 -9.55
CA LEU A 97 -11.85 -11.02 -9.44
C LEU A 97 -11.25 -10.73 -8.07
N ILE A 98 -11.85 -11.28 -7.00
CA ILE A 98 -11.33 -11.14 -5.64
C ILE A 98 -9.97 -11.85 -5.52
N PHE A 99 -9.84 -13.06 -6.08
CA PHE A 99 -8.58 -13.78 -6.13
C PHE A 99 -7.50 -12.98 -6.87
N ASN A 100 -7.84 -12.45 -8.04
CA ASN A 100 -6.92 -11.63 -8.84
C ASN A 100 -6.50 -10.36 -8.08
N LEU A 101 -7.44 -9.67 -7.45
CA LEU A 101 -7.16 -8.49 -6.62
C LEU A 101 -6.14 -8.81 -5.51
N LYS A 102 -6.35 -9.91 -4.76
CA LYS A 102 -5.43 -10.33 -3.69
C LYS A 102 -4.04 -10.72 -4.22
N MET A 103 -4.00 -11.38 -5.37
CA MET A 103 -2.74 -11.73 -6.04
C MET A 103 -1.98 -10.46 -6.45
N LEU A 104 -2.64 -9.50 -7.09
CA LEU A 104 -2.03 -8.23 -7.48
C LEU A 104 -1.54 -7.43 -6.26
N ILE A 105 -2.32 -7.39 -5.18
CA ILE A 105 -1.91 -6.79 -3.90
C ILE A 105 -0.61 -7.43 -3.40
N THR A 106 -0.53 -8.75 -3.40
CA THR A 106 0.66 -9.49 -2.97
C THR A 106 1.89 -9.13 -3.80
N ILE A 107 1.74 -9.08 -5.12
CA ILE A 107 2.84 -8.72 -6.04
C ILE A 107 3.31 -7.28 -5.78
N VAL A 108 2.38 -6.32 -5.61
CA VAL A 108 2.75 -4.93 -5.32
C VAL A 108 3.52 -4.83 -4.00
N LEU A 109 3.08 -5.53 -2.96
CA LEU A 109 3.77 -5.55 -1.67
C LEU A 109 5.17 -6.18 -1.76
N GLN A 110 5.31 -7.28 -2.50
CA GLN A 110 6.62 -7.91 -2.73
C GLN A 110 7.58 -6.99 -3.47
N TYR A 111 7.12 -6.27 -4.48
CA TYR A 111 7.96 -5.28 -5.16
C TYR A 111 8.40 -4.14 -4.24
N GLN A 112 7.51 -3.65 -3.37
CA GLN A 112 7.88 -2.61 -2.39
C GLN A 112 8.97 -3.11 -1.43
N GLU A 113 8.87 -4.37 -1.00
CA GLU A 113 9.86 -4.99 -0.12
C GLU A 113 11.21 -5.15 -0.83
N HIS A 114 11.23 -5.72 -2.04
CA HIS A 114 12.45 -5.90 -2.82
C HIS A 114 13.13 -4.56 -3.15
N LEU A 115 12.35 -3.52 -3.46
CA LEU A 115 12.89 -2.17 -3.68
C LEU A 115 13.50 -1.60 -2.40
N SER A 116 12.86 -1.81 -1.25
CA SER A 116 13.39 -1.33 0.05
C SER A 116 14.69 -2.04 0.43
N GLN A 117 14.80 -3.35 0.14
CA GLN A 117 16.02 -4.12 0.34
C GLN A 117 17.14 -3.65 -0.56
N LEU A 118 16.86 -3.44 -1.86
CA LEU A 118 17.82 -2.92 -2.81
C LEU A 118 18.32 -1.51 -2.43
N GLU A 119 17.41 -0.62 -1.99
CA GLU A 119 17.79 0.71 -1.49
C GLU A 119 18.74 0.60 -0.27
N ALA A 120 18.47 -0.33 0.64
CA ALA A 120 19.32 -0.56 1.82
C ALA A 120 20.70 -1.13 1.45
N GLU A 121 20.77 -2.03 0.48
CA GLU A 121 22.04 -2.57 -0.05
C GLU A 121 22.87 -1.47 -0.71
N ILE A 122 22.25 -0.63 -1.54
CA ILE A 122 22.91 0.53 -2.16
C ILE A 122 23.45 1.48 -1.08
N ASP A 123 22.63 1.82 -0.08
CA ASP A 123 23.04 2.70 1.03
C ASP A 123 24.17 2.08 1.88
N ALA A 124 24.23 0.76 2.01
CA ALA A 124 25.30 0.07 2.71
C ALA A 124 26.62 0.12 1.92
N LEU A 125 26.59 -0.27 0.64
CA LEU A 125 27.76 -0.24 -0.24
C LEU A 125 28.31 1.18 -0.39
N ALA A 126 27.44 2.18 -0.52
CA ALA A 126 27.86 3.57 -0.65
C ALA A 126 28.61 4.06 0.61
N LYS A 127 28.23 3.62 1.81
CA LYS A 127 28.92 3.99 3.07
C LYS A 127 30.30 3.35 3.22
N GLU A 128 30.61 2.30 2.46
CA GLU A 128 31.93 1.66 2.44
C GLU A 128 32.94 2.45 1.59
N MET A 129 32.48 3.40 0.76
CA MET A 129 33.34 4.25 -0.06
C MET A 129 33.76 5.50 0.72
N GLU A 130 35.07 5.75 0.83
CA GLU A 130 35.65 6.90 1.56
C GLU A 130 35.18 8.24 0.94
N GLU A 131 34.95 8.27 -0.37
CA GLU A 131 34.50 9.43 -1.14
C GLU A 131 33.03 9.79 -0.90
N TYR A 132 32.19 8.84 -0.43
CA TYR A 132 30.77 9.08 -0.20
C TYR A 132 30.54 10.11 0.92
N LYS A 133 31.39 10.12 1.96
CA LYS A 133 31.38 11.14 3.01
C LYS A 133 31.76 12.52 2.47
N ILE A 134 32.65 12.58 1.49
CA ILE A 134 33.08 13.82 0.83
C ILE A 134 31.94 14.37 -0.02
N ILE A 135 31.25 13.52 -0.78
CA ILE A 135 30.12 13.90 -1.63
C ILE A 135 28.90 14.34 -0.79
N GLN A 136 28.59 13.66 0.32
CA GLN A 136 27.54 14.08 1.27
C GLN A 136 27.84 15.42 1.96
N SER A 137 29.12 15.80 2.09
CA SER A 137 29.51 17.06 2.74
C SER A 137 29.23 18.30 1.87
N ILE A 138 28.88 18.10 0.59
CA ILE A 138 28.50 19.18 -0.32
C ILE A 138 27.06 19.63 0.02
N PRO A 139 26.85 20.90 0.39
CA PRO A 139 25.51 21.41 0.69
C PRO A 139 24.57 21.20 -0.50
N GLY A 140 23.51 20.42 -0.30
CA GLY A 140 22.52 20.10 -1.34
C GLY A 140 22.59 18.67 -1.91
N ILE A 141 23.60 17.87 -1.58
CA ILE A 141 23.69 16.46 -1.99
C ILE A 141 23.35 15.55 -0.79
N GLY A 142 22.09 15.13 -0.70
CA GLY A 142 21.65 14.12 0.26
C GLY A 142 22.07 12.70 -0.15
N GLY A 143 21.95 11.71 0.75
CA GLY A 143 22.45 10.34 0.53
C GLY A 143 21.96 9.63 -0.74
N LYS A 144 20.71 9.91 -1.19
CA LYS A 144 20.17 9.38 -2.45
C LYS A 144 20.84 9.94 -3.71
N ILE A 145 21.29 11.19 -3.66
CA ILE A 145 21.98 11.86 -4.77
C ILE A 145 23.44 11.42 -4.79
N ALA A 146 24.06 11.26 -3.63
CA ALA A 146 25.44 10.77 -3.50
C ALA A 146 25.62 9.32 -3.98
N ALA A 147 24.60 8.46 -3.84
CA ALA A 147 24.66 7.06 -4.32
C ALA A 147 24.37 6.92 -5.83
N THR A 148 23.92 7.98 -6.49
CA THR A 148 23.58 7.99 -7.92
C THR A 148 24.71 8.50 -8.82
N ILE A 149 25.70 9.20 -8.24
CA ILE A 149 26.84 9.84 -8.93
C ILE A 149 28.09 8.99 -8.69
#